data_AF-A0A6N2HHI6-F1
#
_entry.id   AF-A0A6N2HHI6-F1
#
_cell.length_a   1.000
_cell.length_b   1.000
_cell.length_c   1.000
_cell.angle_alpha   90.00
_cell.angle_beta   90.00
_cell.angle_gamma   90.00
#
_symmetry.space_group_name_H-M   'P 1'
#
loop_
_entity.id
_entity.type
_entity.pdbx_description
1 polymer ?
#
loop_
_entity_poly.entity_id
_entity_poly.type
_entity_poly.pdbx_seq_one_letter_code
_entity_poly.pdbx_strand_id
1 'polypeptide(L)'
;MVGVIAASEPSWIVPFTGLSPRQFGKLVTALRREGADPVRKGRPWSLPLEDRVLLVAAYWRTNLTLRQLAPLFGVSKSAADRIV
;
A
#
# COMPACT_ATOMS: atom_id res chain seq x y z
N MET A 1 -7.32 -13.00 6.03
CA MET A 1 -5.87 -13.24 6.21
C MET A 1 -5.32 -12.00 6.88
N VAL A 2 -4.60 -12.14 7.99
CA VAL A 2 -4.03 -10.98 8.68
C VAL A 2 -2.72 -10.62 7.97
N GLY A 3 -2.59 -9.39 7.49
CA GLY A 3 -1.33 -8.88 6.93
C GLY A 3 -0.34 -8.56 8.05
N VAL A 4 0.95 -8.68 7.75
CA VAL A 4 2.06 -8.34 8.67
C VAL A 4 2.54 -6.92 8.43
N ILE A 5 2.46 -6.44 7.20
CA ILE A 5 2.86 -5.09 6.79
C ILE A 5 1.62 -4.20 6.74
N ALA A 6 1.68 -3.09 7.46
CA ALA A 6 0.67 -2.04 7.45
C ALA A 6 1.33 -0.67 7.68
N ALA A 7 0.83 0.36 7.01
CA ALA A 7 1.29 1.74 7.16
C ALA A 7 0.94 2.34 8.53
N SER A 8 0.02 1.73 9.27
CA SER A 8 -0.27 2.08 10.67
C SER A 8 0.90 1.77 11.61
N GLU A 9 1.84 0.90 11.21
CA GLU A 9 3.04 0.56 11.95
C GLU A 9 4.25 1.23 11.27
N PRO A 10 4.76 2.36 11.81
CA PRO A 10 5.74 3.21 11.10
C PRO A 10 7.08 2.52 10.80
N SER A 11 7.42 1.45 11.52
CA SER A 11 8.64 0.66 11.29
C SER A 11 8.69 0.02 9.89
N TRP A 12 7.54 -0.15 9.23
CA TRP A 12 7.47 -0.65 7.86
C TRP A 12 7.64 0.42 6.77
N ILE A 13 7.48 1.70 7.10
CA ILE A 13 7.51 2.76 6.08
C ILE A 13 8.92 2.91 5.50
N VAL A 14 9.94 3.08 6.35
CA VAL A 14 11.31 3.35 5.89
C VAL A 14 11.88 2.20 5.05
N PRO A 15 11.80 0.92 5.46
CA PRO A 15 12.35 -0.19 4.67
C PRO A 15 11.77 -0.30 3.26
N PHE A 16 10.46 -0.09 3.12
CA PHE A 16 9.76 -0.34 1.84
C PHE A 16 9.63 0.91 0.96
N THR A 17 9.68 2.12 1.53
CA THR A 17 9.51 3.37 0.76
C THR A 17 10.79 4.20 0.67
N GLY A 18 11.73 4.04 1.61
CA GLY A 18 12.86 4.95 1.77
C GLY A 18 12.48 6.33 2.34
N LEU A 19 11.21 6.55 2.72
CA LEU A 19 10.71 7.79 3.28
C LEU A 19 10.61 7.69 4.80
N SER A 20 10.85 8.81 5.49
CA SER A 20 10.42 8.92 6.89
C SER A 20 8.88 8.85 6.99
N PRO A 21 8.31 8.41 8.14
CA PRO A 21 6.86 8.41 8.34
C PRO A 21 6.18 9.75 8.04
N ARG A 22 6.87 10.86 8.35
CA ARG A 22 6.39 12.22 8.05
C ARG A 22 6.35 12.52 6.55
N GLN A 23 7.39 12.14 5.80
CA GLN A 23 7.40 12.31 4.34
C GLN A 23 6.36 11.41 3.67
N PHE A 24 6.18 10.20 4.15
CA PHE A 24 5.14 9.29 3.69
C PHE A 24 3.74 9.87 3.90
N GLY A 25 3.44 10.41 5.09
CA GLY A 25 2.16 11.08 5.34
C GLY A 25 1.90 12.27 4.41
N LYS A 26 2.94 13.05 4.07
CA LYS A 26 2.84 14.12 3.06
C LYS A 26 2.51 13.56 1.67
N LEU A 27 3.16 12.48 1.26
CA LEU A 27 2.89 11.80 -0.02
C LEU A 27 1.44 11.31 -0.08
N VAL A 28 0.98 10.59 0.94
CA VAL A 28 -0.42 10.11 1.01
C VAL A 28 -1.40 11.28 0.93
N THR A 29 -1.12 12.38 1.64
CA THR A 29 -1.97 13.58 1.60
C THR A 29 -2.02 14.18 0.19
N ALA A 30 -0.89 14.27 -0.50
CA ALA A 30 -0.84 14.74 -1.88
C ALA A 30 -1.64 13.82 -2.81
N LEU A 31 -1.46 12.50 -2.72
CA LEU A 31 -2.21 11.52 -3.50
C LEU A 31 -3.72 11.59 -3.24
N ARG A 32 -4.13 11.82 -1.99
CA ARG A 32 -5.55 12.01 -1.66
C ARG A 32 -6.14 13.24 -2.35
N ARG A 33 -5.37 14.34 -2.42
CA ARG A 33 -5.79 15.57 -3.14
C ARG A 33 -5.88 15.36 -4.65
N GLU A 34 -4.99 14.56 -5.21
CA GLU A 34 -5.01 14.14 -6.63
C GLU A 34 -6.10 13.08 -6.93
N GLY A 35 -6.89 12.65 -5.94
CA GLY A 35 -8.00 11.74 -6.15
C GLY A 35 -7.62 10.25 -6.21
N ALA A 36 -6.52 9.83 -5.59
CA ALA A 36 -6.08 8.42 -5.52
C ALA A 36 -6.94 7.51 -4.61
N ASP A 37 -7.90 8.09 -3.89
CA ASP A 37 -8.87 7.37 -3.05
C ASP A 37 -10.32 7.75 -3.40
N PRO A 38 -10.74 7.59 -4.67
CA PRO A 38 -12.09 7.93 -5.05
C PRO A 38 -13.06 6.86 -4.58
N VAL A 39 -14.24 7.27 -4.12
CA VAL A 39 -15.38 6.36 -3.90
C VAL A 39 -15.87 5.89 -5.27
N ARG A 40 -15.35 4.74 -5.74
CA ARG A 40 -15.76 4.13 -7.01
C ARG A 40 -17.06 3.36 -6.83
N LYS A 41 -17.91 3.36 -7.86
CA LYS A 41 -19.05 2.43 -7.94
C LYS A 41 -18.51 1.00 -8.01
N GLY A 42 -18.95 0.11 -7.11
CA GLY A 42 -18.53 -1.28 -7.05
C GLY A 42 -17.88 -1.65 -5.72
N ARG A 43 -17.14 -2.77 -5.70
CA ARG A 43 -16.50 -3.27 -4.48
C ARG A 43 -15.37 -2.31 -4.05
N PRO A 44 -15.37 -1.84 -2.80
CA PRO A 44 -14.27 -1.04 -2.26
C PRO A 44 -12.92 -1.76 -2.39
N TRP A 45 -11.84 -0.98 -2.36
CA TRP A 45 -10.51 -1.53 -2.17
C TRP A 45 -10.44 -2.33 -0.87
N SER A 46 -9.70 -3.44 -0.87
CA SER A 46 -9.52 -4.26 0.33
C SER A 46 -8.51 -3.65 1.32
N LEU A 47 -7.84 -2.56 0.94
CA LEU A 47 -6.83 -1.87 1.73
C LEU A 47 -7.11 -0.37 1.79
N PRO A 48 -6.83 0.29 2.93
CA PRO A 48 -6.83 1.75 3.02
C PRO A 48 -5.78 2.37 2.09
N LEU A 49 -5.93 3.66 1.75
CA LEU A 49 -5.04 4.35 0.80
C LEU A 49 -3.56 4.21 1.21
N GLU A 50 -3.27 4.39 2.48
CA GLU A 50 -1.93 4.34 3.06
C GLU A 50 -1.27 2.97 2.78
N ASP A 51 -1.99 1.88 3.03
CA ASP A 51 -1.49 0.52 2.77
C ASP A 51 -1.35 0.23 1.27
N ARG A 52 -2.24 0.80 0.44
CA ARG A 52 -2.10 0.70 -1.03
C ARG A 52 -0.83 1.40 -1.52
N VAL A 53 -0.53 2.60 -1.01
CA VAL A 53 0.69 3.34 -1.35
C VAL A 53 1.93 2.58 -0.88
N LEU A 54 1.90 2.03 0.34
CA LEU A 54 2.99 1.21 0.86
C LEU A 54 3.20 -0.07 0.03
N LEU A 55 2.12 -0.70 -0.43
CA LEU A 55 2.15 -1.88 -1.30
C LEU A 55 2.81 -1.57 -2.65
N VAL A 56 2.42 -0.46 -3.30
CA VAL A 56 3.02 -0.03 -4.58
C VAL A 56 4.50 0.27 -4.40
N ALA A 57 4.87 0.99 -3.33
CA ALA A 57 6.27 1.28 -3.03
C ALA A 57 7.09 0.00 -2.81
N ALA A 58 6.58 -0.94 -2.00
CA ALA A 58 7.22 -2.23 -1.76
C ALA A 58 7.38 -3.03 -3.04
N TYR A 59 6.37 -3.04 -3.92
CA TYR A 59 6.42 -3.72 -5.22
C TYR A 59 7.50 -3.12 -6.13
N TRP A 60 7.67 -1.80 -6.17
CA TRP A 60 8.72 -1.16 -6.98
C TRP A 60 10.13 -1.23 -6.37
N ARG A 61 10.25 -1.26 -5.05
CA ARG A 61 11.56 -1.22 -4.34
C ARG A 61 12.15 -2.59 -4.05
N THR A 62 11.36 -3.65 -4.08
CA THR A 62 11.81 -5.00 -3.74
C THR A 62 11.69 -5.93 -4.94
N ASN A 63 12.47 -7.02 -4.95
CA ASN A 63 12.38 -8.05 -5.99
C ASN A 63 11.32 -9.12 -5.68
N LEU A 64 10.32 -8.80 -4.84
CA LEU A 64 9.27 -9.73 -4.48
C LEU A 64 8.19 -9.80 -5.57
N THR A 65 7.75 -11.02 -5.88
CA THR A 65 6.60 -11.20 -6.77
C THR A 65 5.30 -10.77 -6.07
N LEU A 66 4.27 -10.38 -6.84
CA LEU A 66 2.94 -10.09 -6.28
C LEU A 66 2.36 -11.26 -5.48
N ARG A 67 2.73 -12.51 -5.79
CA ARG A 67 2.31 -13.69 -5.00
C ARG A 67 2.97 -13.74 -3.62
N GLN A 68 4.21 -13.27 -3.50
CA GLN A 68 4.91 -13.18 -2.22
C GLN A 68 4.47 -11.95 -1.43
N LEU A 69 4.20 -10.83 -2.12
CA LEU A 69 3.89 -9.55 -1.49
C LEU A 69 2.43 -9.48 -0.99
N ALA A 70 1.46 -10.00 -1.75
CA ALA A 70 0.05 -9.98 -1.38
C ALA A 70 -0.27 -10.53 0.03
N PRO A 71 0.22 -11.72 0.45
CA PRO A 71 -0.06 -12.23 1.80
C PRO A 71 0.56 -11.36 2.90
N LEU A 72 1.66 -10.65 2.64
CA LEU A 72 2.25 -9.73 3.62
C LEU A 72 1.34 -8.55 3.94
N PHE A 73 0.48 -8.14 2.99
CA PHE A 73 -0.54 -7.10 3.17
C PHE A 73 -1.93 -7.70 3.47
N GLY A 74 -2.04 -9.00 3.69
CA GLY A 74 -3.31 -9.66 4.04
C GLY A 74 -4.35 -9.70 2.91
N VAL A 75 -3.92 -9.50 1.65
CA VAL A 75 -4.79 -9.50 0.47
C VAL A 75 -4.51 -10.67 -0.47
N SER A 76 -5.46 -10.99 -1.35
CA SER A 76 -5.21 -11.97 -2.40
C SER A 76 -4.26 -11.41 -3.46
N LYS A 77 -3.57 -12.29 -4.21
CA LYS A 77 -2.73 -11.87 -5.34
C LYS A 77 -3.51 -11.00 -6.32
N SER A 78 -4.74 -11.37 -6.69
CA SER A 78 -5.59 -10.59 -7.59
C SER A 78 -6.04 -9.25 -7.00
N ALA A 79 -6.11 -9.12 -5.68
CA ALA A 79 -6.39 -7.83 -5.06
C ALA A 79 -5.16 -6.91 -5.10
N ALA A 80 -3.97 -7.44 -4.82
CA ALA A 80 -2.71 -6.70 -4.98
C ALA A 80 -2.45 -6.27 -6.44
N ASP A 81 -2.74 -7.16 -7.39
CA ASP A 81 -2.62 -6.93 -8.84
C ASP A 81 -3.55 -5.83 -9.36
N ARG A 82 -4.67 -5.54 -8.68
CA ARG A 82 -5.54 -4.39 -9.03
C ARG A 82 -5.03 -3.07 -8.46
N ILE A 83 -4.11 -3.10 -7.49
CA ILE A 83 -3.59 -1.92 -6.80
C ILE A 83 -2.33 -1.40 -7.52
N VAL A 84 -1.46 -2.31 -7.94
CA VAL A 84 -0.21 -2.05 -8.67
C VAL A 84 -0.48 -1.86 -10.15
#